data_AF-A0A1Q4FMM4-F1
#
_entry.id   AF-A0A1Q4FMM4-F1
#
_cell.length_a   1.000
_cell.length_b   1.000
_cell.length_c   1.000
_cell.angle_alpha   90.00
_cell.angle_beta   90.00
_cell.angle_gamma   90.00
#
_symmetry.space_group_name_H-M   'P 1'
#
loop_
_entity.id
_entity.type
_entity.pdbx_description
1 polymer ?
#
loop_
_entity_poly.entity_id
_entity_poly.type
_entity_poly.pdbx_seq_one_letter_code
_entity_poly.pdbx_strand_id
1 'polypeptide(L)'
;MSRKKSEGKAERKRFSAEFKHQALLRAVRDGVPAVARDLGLEPAQLYAWRAKAQQLGEDAETQRLQQSETARLKREVARLEEEVAFLKKAAAYFAKQPK
;
A
#
# COMPACT_ATOMS: atom_id res chain seq x y z
N MET A 1 -34.74 22.03 29.87
CA MET A 1 -33.72 23.00 29.43
C MET A 1 -33.14 22.55 28.09
N SER A 2 -33.16 23.45 27.10
CA SER A 2 -32.58 23.45 25.75
C SER A 2 -32.29 22.15 25.01
N ARG A 3 -33.06 21.94 23.91
CA ARG A 3 -32.67 21.17 22.72
C ARG A 3 -31.27 21.58 22.23
N LYS A 4 -30.35 20.63 22.04
CA LYS A 4 -29.36 20.76 20.97
C LYS A 4 -29.82 19.92 19.79
N LYS A 5 -30.31 20.64 18.79
CA LYS A 5 -30.79 20.21 17.49
C LYS A 5 -29.58 19.66 16.71
N SER A 6 -29.62 18.40 16.29
CA SER A 6 -28.65 17.84 15.34
C SER A 6 -29.01 18.36 13.94
N GLU A 7 -28.57 19.56 13.60
CA GLU A 7 -28.80 20.15 12.28
C GLU A 7 -27.76 19.69 11.27
N GLY A 8 -28.25 19.07 10.18
CA GLY A 8 -27.59 19.00 8.88
C GLY A 8 -26.37 18.09 8.78
N LYS A 9 -26.55 16.90 8.20
CA LYS A 9 -25.45 16.09 7.68
C LYS A 9 -24.79 16.90 6.54
N ALA A 10 -23.77 17.69 6.87
CA ALA A 10 -23.04 18.50 5.90
C ALA A 10 -22.63 17.61 4.72
N GLU A 11 -23.08 17.96 3.53
CA GLU A 11 -22.78 17.23 2.32
C GLU A 11 -21.27 17.21 2.14
N ARG A 12 -20.66 16.02 2.23
CA ARG A 12 -19.21 15.87 2.22
C ARG A 12 -18.69 16.30 0.84
N LYS A 13 -18.10 17.49 0.76
CA LYS A 13 -17.40 17.96 -0.44
C LYS A 13 -16.35 16.93 -0.85
N ARG A 14 -16.53 16.35 -2.03
CA ARG A 14 -15.56 15.43 -2.63
C ARG A 14 -14.57 16.24 -3.44
N PHE A 15 -13.29 16.11 -3.11
CA PHE A 15 -12.19 16.69 -3.87
C PHE A 15 -11.52 15.63 -4.72
N SER A 16 -11.09 16.00 -5.93
CA SER A 16 -10.37 15.09 -6.83
C SER A 16 -9.02 14.67 -6.23
N ALA A 17 -8.44 13.59 -6.77
CA ALA A 17 -7.15 13.12 -6.33
C ALA A 17 -6.05 14.15 -6.64
N GLU A 18 -6.08 14.78 -7.83
CA GLU A 18 -5.09 15.80 -8.20
C GLU A 18 -5.18 17.02 -7.28
N PHE A 19 -6.40 17.47 -6.96
CA PHE A 19 -6.59 18.60 -6.06
C PHE A 19 -5.98 18.34 -4.69
N LYS A 20 -6.26 17.16 -4.10
CA LYS A 20 -5.70 16.77 -2.80
C LYS A 20 -4.18 16.71 -2.85
N HIS A 21 -3.63 16.16 -3.93
CA HIS A 21 -2.19 16.05 -4.12
C HIS A 21 -1.52 17.44 -4.21
N GLN A 22 -2.05 18.34 -5.04
CA GLN A 22 -1.56 19.71 -5.18
C GLN A 22 -1.67 20.49 -3.87
N ALA A 23 -2.79 20.33 -3.13
CA ALA A 23 -2.96 20.95 -1.82
C ALA A 23 -1.92 20.44 -0.81
N LEU A 24 -1.60 19.14 -0.81
CA LEU A 24 -0.56 18.57 0.05
C LEU A 24 0.83 19.05 -0.34
N LEU A 25 1.18 19.10 -1.63
CA LEU A 25 2.45 19.66 -2.11
C LEU A 25 2.62 21.11 -1.67
N ARG A 26 1.58 21.91 -1.83
CA ARG A 26 1.59 23.30 -1.37
C ARG A 26 1.74 23.40 0.15
N ALA A 27 1.07 22.52 0.90
CA ALA A 27 1.14 22.51 2.36
C ALA A 27 2.53 22.14 2.90
N VAL A 28 3.35 21.42 2.13
CA VAL A 28 4.77 21.17 2.49
C VAL A 28 5.60 22.45 2.41
N ARG A 29 5.34 23.31 1.43
CA ARG A 29 6.09 24.57 1.22
C ARG A 29 5.58 25.71 2.10
N ASP A 30 4.26 25.91 2.11
CA ASP A 30 3.61 27.10 2.68
C ASP A 30 3.02 26.82 4.09
N GLY A 31 2.96 25.55 4.49
CA GLY A 31 2.40 25.10 5.76
C GLY A 31 0.88 24.83 5.70
N VAL A 32 0.43 23.84 6.49
CA VAL A 32 -0.97 23.41 6.54
C VAL A 32 -1.95 24.54 6.91
N PRO A 33 -1.67 25.39 7.92
CA PRO A 33 -2.62 26.44 8.29
C PRO A 33 -2.83 27.52 7.21
N ALA A 34 -1.77 27.89 6.49
CA ALA A 34 -1.85 28.87 5.42
C ALA A 34 -2.64 28.32 4.23
N VAL A 35 -2.30 27.11 3.79
CA VAL A 35 -2.98 26.46 2.66
C VAL A 35 -4.45 26.15 2.97
N ALA A 36 -4.77 25.78 4.23
CA ALA A 36 -6.16 25.60 4.65
C ALA A 36 -6.97 26.88 4.48
N ARG A 37 -6.43 28.02 4.93
CA ARG A 37 -7.09 29.33 4.79
C ARG A 37 -7.29 29.71 3.32
N ASP A 38 -6.24 29.57 2.51
CA ASP A 38 -6.27 29.94 1.09
C ASP A 38 -7.24 29.09 0.27
N LEU A 39 -7.40 27.81 0.62
CA LEU A 39 -8.30 26.89 -0.06
C LEU A 39 -9.71 26.86 0.56
N GLY A 40 -9.97 27.62 1.63
CA GLY A 40 -11.24 27.59 2.36
C GLY A 40 -11.55 26.22 2.98
N LEU A 41 -10.51 25.50 3.40
CA LEU A 41 -10.59 24.17 3.99
C LEU A 41 -10.30 24.22 5.49
N GLU A 42 -10.77 23.21 6.20
CA GLU A 42 -10.38 22.99 7.59
C GLU A 42 -8.96 22.37 7.64
N PRO A 43 -8.04 22.85 8.50
CA PRO A 43 -6.70 22.27 8.64
C PRO A 43 -6.71 20.77 8.92
N ALA A 44 -7.69 20.29 9.70
CA ALA A 44 -7.88 18.87 10.00
C ALA A 44 -8.05 18.02 8.73
N GLN A 45 -8.67 18.57 7.68
CA GLN A 45 -8.87 17.88 6.42
C GLN A 45 -7.55 17.64 5.67
N LEU A 46 -6.65 18.62 5.68
CA LEU A 46 -5.31 18.49 5.10
C LEU A 46 -4.45 17.48 5.88
N TYR A 47 -4.52 17.48 7.22
CA TYR A 47 -3.84 16.47 8.03
C TYR A 47 -4.36 15.05 7.74
N ALA A 48 -5.68 14.88 7.63
CA ALA A 48 -6.28 13.59 7.28
C ALA A 48 -5.84 13.11 5.88
N TRP A 49 -5.75 14.01 4.90
CA TRP A 49 -5.25 13.67 3.57
C TRP A 49 -3.77 13.29 3.58
N ARG A 50 -2.95 13.99 4.37
CA ARG A 50 -1.53 13.67 4.54
C ARG A 50 -1.34 12.28 5.14
N ALA A 51 -2.06 11.98 6.22
CA ALA A 51 -2.00 10.66 6.88
C ALA A 51 -2.42 9.55 5.90
N LYS A 52 -3.51 9.77 5.15
CA LYS A 52 -3.96 8.79 4.15
C LYS A 52 -2.94 8.59 3.02
N ALA A 53 -2.29 9.66 2.56
CA ALA A 53 -1.26 9.58 1.52
C ALA A 53 -0.01 8.82 2.01
N GLN A 54 0.36 8.98 3.28
CA GLN A 54 1.47 8.23 3.90
C GLN A 54 1.15 6.74 4.01
N GLN A 55 -0.04 6.40 4.53
CA GLN A 55 -0.50 5.00 4.62
C GLN A 55 -0.51 4.31 3.26
N LEU A 56 -1.06 4.97 2.22
CA LEU A 56 -1.05 4.44 0.85
C LEU A 56 0.37 4.18 0.32
N GLY A 57 1.34 5.01 0.72
CA GLY A 57 2.75 4.82 0.36
C GLY A 57 3.37 3.61 1.06
N GLU A 58 3.14 3.48 2.36
CA GLU A 58 3.63 2.35 3.19
C GLU A 58 3.03 1.02 2.74
N ASP A 59 1.73 1.00 2.43
CA ASP A 59 1.03 -0.18 1.90
C ASP A 59 1.61 -0.59 0.54
N ALA A 60 1.87 0.37 -0.34
CA ALA A 60 2.45 0.10 -1.66
C ALA A 60 3.88 -0.44 -1.57
N GLU A 61 4.70 0.09 -0.66
CA GLU A 61 6.05 -0.41 -0.42
C GLU A 61 6.03 -1.83 0.15
N THR A 62 5.18 -2.08 1.16
CA THR A 62 4.98 -3.40 1.76
C THR A 62 4.56 -4.41 0.70
N GLN A 63 3.61 -4.05 -0.16
CA GLN A 63 3.16 -4.91 -1.25
C GLN A 63 4.28 -5.24 -2.25
N ARG A 64 5.13 -4.27 -2.59
CA ARG A 64 6.29 -4.49 -3.47
C ARG A 64 7.29 -5.46 -2.86
N LEU A 65 7.59 -5.32 -1.56
CA LEU A 65 8.48 -6.24 -0.84
C LEU A 65 7.89 -7.66 -0.79
N GLN A 66 6.58 -7.78 -0.52
CA GLN A 66 5.91 -9.09 -0.56
C GLN A 66 5.96 -9.74 -1.95
N GLN A 67 5.81 -8.94 -3.02
CA GLN A 67 5.93 -9.43 -4.40
C GLN A 67 7.35 -9.90 -4.75
N SER A 68 8.39 -9.18 -4.29
CA SER A 68 9.77 -9.63 -4.50
C SER A 68 10.08 -10.93 -3.76
N GLU A 69 9.63 -11.05 -2.51
CA GLU A 69 9.82 -12.29 -1.73
C GLU A 69 9.06 -13.46 -2.35
N THR A 70 7.81 -13.28 -2.78
CA THR A 70 7.06 -14.35 -3.47
C THR A 70 7.71 -14.75 -4.79
N ALA A 71 8.26 -13.81 -5.56
CA ALA A 71 9.00 -14.14 -6.78
C ALA A 71 10.27 -14.95 -6.48
N ARG A 72 11.01 -14.58 -5.43
CA ARG A 72 12.19 -15.33 -4.97
C ARG A 72 11.83 -16.73 -4.52
N LEU A 73 10.80 -16.88 -3.69
CA LEU A 73 10.35 -18.18 -3.18
C LEU A 73 9.89 -19.09 -4.31
N LYS A 74 9.17 -18.56 -5.32
CA LYS A 74 8.76 -19.35 -6.50
C LYS A 74 9.96 -19.88 -7.29
N ARG A 75 11.03 -19.10 -7.44
CA ARG A 75 12.27 -19.56 -8.10
C ARG A 75 12.95 -20.68 -7.31
N GLU A 76 13.00 -20.54 -6.00
CA GLU A 76 13.60 -21.57 -5.14
C GLU A 76 12.79 -22.87 -5.16
N VAL A 77 11.46 -22.78 -5.12
CA VAL A 77 10.58 -23.95 -5.27
C VAL A 77 10.82 -24.64 -6.60
N ALA A 78 10.86 -23.91 -7.72
CA ALA A 78 11.11 -24.50 -9.03
C ALA A 78 12.48 -25.22 -9.08
N ARG A 79 13.52 -24.61 -8.52
CA ARG A 79 14.85 -25.21 -8.42
C ARG A 79 14.82 -26.51 -7.59
N LEU A 80 14.18 -26.48 -6.42
CA LEU A 80 14.07 -27.67 -5.55
C LEU A 80 13.26 -28.78 -6.22
N GLU A 81 12.21 -28.44 -6.98
CA GLU A 81 11.45 -29.41 -7.76
C GLU A 81 12.31 -30.08 -8.83
N GLU A 82 13.17 -29.33 -9.52
CA GLU A 82 14.16 -29.88 -10.46
C GLU A 82 15.17 -30.80 -9.77
N GLU A 83 15.72 -30.39 -8.63
CA GLU A 83 16.67 -31.19 -7.84
C GLU A 83 16.01 -32.50 -7.37
N VAL A 84 14.78 -32.44 -6.85
CA VAL A 84 14.00 -33.62 -6.45
C VAL A 84 13.72 -34.53 -7.65
N ALA A 85 13.36 -33.97 -8.80
CA ALA A 85 13.09 -34.74 -10.01
C ALA A 85 14.36 -35.47 -10.49
N PHE A 86 15.52 -34.80 -10.44
CA PHE A 86 16.80 -35.40 -10.77
C PHE A 86 17.16 -36.54 -9.81
N LEU A 87 17.07 -36.31 -8.50
CA LEU A 87 17.35 -37.33 -7.49
C LEU A 87 16.44 -38.55 -7.61
N LYS A 88 15.15 -38.35 -7.89
CA LYS A 88 14.22 -39.46 -8.16
C LYS A 88 14.64 -40.28 -9.38
N LYS A 89 15.07 -39.63 -10.47
CA LYS A 89 15.58 -40.33 -11.66
C LYS A 89 16.85 -41.12 -11.35
N ALA A 90 17.79 -40.54 -10.60
CA ALA A 90 19.01 -41.21 -10.19
C ALA A 90 18.71 -42.44 -9.31
N ALA A 91 17.86 -42.28 -8.29
CA ALA A 91 17.45 -43.38 -7.42
C ALA A 91 16.79 -44.52 -8.21
N ALA A 92 15.93 -44.20 -9.18
CA ALA A 92 15.30 -45.20 -10.06
C ALA A 92 16.31 -45.91 -10.98
N TYR A 93 17.36 -45.21 -11.43
CA TYR A 93 18.45 -45.83 -12.19
C TYR A 93 19.25 -46.81 -11.34
N PHE A 94 19.69 -46.38 -10.14
CA PHE A 94 20.47 -47.23 -9.24
C PHE A 94 19.68 -48.44 -8.73
N ALA A 95 18.37 -48.31 -8.47
CA ALA A 95 17.52 -49.43 -8.07
C ALA A 95 17.37 -50.52 -9.16
N LYS A 96 17.65 -50.19 -10.43
CA LYS A 96 17.58 -51.14 -11.57
C LYS A 96 18.91 -51.82 -11.88
N GLN A 97 20.02 -51.37 -11.31
CA GLN A 97 21.33 -51.99 -11.48
C GLN A 97 21.44 -53.18 -10.51
N PRO A 98 21.63 -54.43 -10.98
CA PRO A 98 21.96 -55.54 -10.08
C PRO A 98 23.37 -55.34 -9.49
N LYS A 99 23.60 -55.89 -8.28
CA LYS A 99 24.91 -55.86 -7.59
C LYS A 99 25.99 -56.59 -8.38
#